data_AF-A0A7W4E6V6-F1
#
_entry.id   AF-A0A7W4E6V6-F1
#
_cell.length_a   1.000
_cell.length_b   1.000
_cell.length_c   1.000
_cell.angle_alpha   90.00
_cell.angle_beta   90.00
_cell.angle_gamma   90.00
#
_symmetry.space_group_name_H-M   'P 1'
#
loop_
_entity.id
_entity.type
_entity.pdbx_description
1 polymer ?
#
loop_
_entity_poly.entity_id
_entity_poly.type
_entity_poly.pdbx_seq_one_letter_code
_entity_poly.pdbx_strand_id
1 'polypeptide(L)'
;MYFTDVLKLSFRKFIRQFRRSYKLVVAMSILFCLIFTINLFFTGLRNSYIKFSQSKVGDQVIISATSPNSYTDLKKLEEVAKNEMVQDIEKFGGKILKNIRTVTRNNIPVLPKSSVQNLIEVDPSNAPKDAIPILTTTFFGELLLGQYDNKINKLTAVEYLSKYQDYREKVLGKTFETDNGAKFFVVGLLPGSYHLTNYSFYVLERNVDTTLLNLLLDDIPLQGFEPIAVDNGNQDFWQTGQNVEYEMVYAVFNNQKDARHYLEQGKASFRMVTLDDRSYNANVILGLSPEITFIFNFFQIIIRIISFILVIVATVVILSTNTRLIAQDEEEIALYRSLGATKSQLKIFYGIYFFILIISALIFAYFVASFILILFHLIRGQLINIQAALAFSLKDVPQVFWYGVSSDILVIIIATLLLAPLSTLLNSRKFSSCVV
;
A
#
# COMPACT_ATOMS: atom_id res chain seq x y z
N MET A 1 26.80 40.58 -20.65
CA MET A 1 25.93 40.37 -19.49
C MET A 1 26.36 39.07 -18.82
N TYR A 2 26.85 39.12 -17.58
CA TYR A 2 27.29 37.91 -16.88
C TYR A 2 26.07 37.09 -16.43
N PHE A 3 26.24 35.78 -16.26
CA PHE A 3 25.18 34.87 -15.82
C PHE A 3 24.55 35.30 -14.48
N THR A 4 25.37 35.83 -13.57
CA THR A 4 24.94 36.41 -12.30
C THR A 4 24.01 37.62 -12.46
N ASP A 5 24.23 38.44 -13.47
CA ASP A 5 23.38 39.59 -13.77
C ASP A 5 22.02 39.13 -14.30
N VAL A 6 22.01 38.11 -15.16
CA VAL A 6 20.78 37.51 -15.70
C VAL A 6 19.93 36.93 -14.56
N LEU A 7 20.54 36.16 -13.66
CA LEU A 7 19.87 35.61 -12.47
C LEU A 7 19.28 36.70 -11.56
N LYS A 8 20.08 37.73 -11.24
CA LYS A 8 19.66 38.83 -10.37
C LYS A 8 18.50 39.63 -10.98
N LEU A 9 18.53 39.85 -12.29
CA LEU A 9 17.46 40.53 -13.02
C LEU A 9 16.20 39.67 -13.13
N SER A 10 16.32 38.36 -13.41
CA SER A 10 15.17 37.44 -13.45
C SER A 10 14.48 37.34 -12.08
N PHE A 11 15.26 37.30 -10.99
CA PHE A 11 14.74 37.28 -9.63
C PHE A 11 14.06 38.60 -9.23
N ARG A 12 14.66 39.75 -9.56
CA ARG A 12 14.03 41.06 -9.35
C ARG A 12 12.73 41.21 -10.15
N LYS A 13 12.70 40.71 -11.39
CA LYS A 13 11.50 40.70 -12.22
C LYS A 13 10.39 39.83 -11.61
N PHE A 14 10.74 38.66 -11.08
CA PHE A 14 9.82 37.82 -10.32
C PHE A 14 9.18 38.57 -9.15
N ILE A 15 9.97 39.22 -8.30
CA ILE A 15 9.45 40.00 -7.16
C ILE A 15 8.55 41.15 -7.65
N ARG A 16 8.99 41.90 -8.66
CA ARG A 16 8.25 43.08 -9.19
C ARG A 16 6.92 42.70 -9.83
N GLN A 17 6.86 41.59 -10.56
CA GLN A 17 5.65 41.15 -11.28
C GLN A 17 4.85 40.09 -10.52
N PHE A 18 5.20 39.77 -9.28
CA PHE A 18 4.53 38.74 -8.47
C PHE A 18 3.01 38.98 -8.37
N ARG A 19 2.57 40.24 -8.13
CA ARG A 19 1.15 40.59 -8.09
C ARG A 19 0.40 40.37 -9.41
N ARG A 20 1.08 40.53 -10.56
CA ARG A 20 0.50 40.30 -11.90
C ARG A 20 0.43 38.82 -12.26
N SER A 21 1.34 38.02 -11.71
CA SER A 21 1.46 36.58 -12.00
C SER A 21 0.78 35.67 -10.97
N TYR A 22 0.45 36.20 -9.77
CA TYR A 22 -0.08 35.44 -8.63
C TYR A 22 -1.34 34.63 -8.95
N LYS A 23 -2.34 35.22 -9.63
CA LYS A 23 -3.59 34.49 -9.97
C LYS A 23 -3.35 33.23 -10.80
N LEU A 24 -2.29 33.23 -11.61
CA LEU A 24 -1.91 32.10 -12.46
C LEU A 24 -1.06 31.09 -11.70
N VAL A 25 -0.16 31.56 -10.84
CA VAL A 25 0.59 30.71 -9.90
C VAL A 25 -0.38 29.94 -9.00
N VAL A 26 -1.46 30.58 -8.53
CA VAL A 26 -2.53 29.91 -7.75
C VAL A 26 -3.20 28.82 -8.57
N ALA A 27 -3.60 29.08 -9.82
CA ALA A 27 -4.25 28.07 -10.67
C ALA A 27 -3.34 26.84 -10.92
N MET A 28 -2.06 27.06 -11.20
CA MET A 28 -1.08 25.97 -11.34
C MET A 28 -0.88 25.22 -10.02
N SER A 29 -0.80 25.96 -8.91
CA SER A 29 -0.58 25.38 -7.58
C SER A 29 -1.73 24.50 -7.13
N ILE A 30 -2.97 24.81 -7.51
CA ILE A 30 -4.14 23.96 -7.21
C ILE A 30 -4.01 22.58 -7.88
N LEU A 31 -3.64 22.54 -9.17
CA LEU A 31 -3.45 21.28 -9.90
C LEU A 31 -2.33 20.44 -9.28
N PHE A 32 -1.17 21.04 -9.05
CA PHE A 32 -0.05 20.34 -8.42
C PHE A 32 -0.33 19.95 -6.96
N CYS A 33 -1.11 20.74 -6.22
CA CYS A 33 -1.51 20.40 -4.86
C CYS A 33 -2.34 19.12 -4.86
N LEU A 34 -3.31 18.99 -5.78
CA LEU A 34 -4.11 17.76 -5.90
C LEU A 34 -3.23 16.55 -6.27
N ILE A 35 -2.35 16.71 -7.27
CA ILE A 35 -1.41 15.65 -7.70
C ILE A 35 -0.55 15.20 -6.52
N PHE A 36 0.10 16.13 -5.82
CA PHE A 36 0.97 15.82 -4.69
C PHE A 36 0.19 15.23 -3.52
N THR A 37 -0.99 15.75 -3.19
CA THR A 37 -1.82 15.22 -2.10
C THR A 37 -2.16 13.75 -2.33
N ILE A 38 -2.68 13.40 -3.52
CA ILE A 38 -3.07 12.01 -3.83
C ILE A 38 -1.84 11.08 -3.80
N ASN A 39 -0.73 11.50 -4.44
CA ASN A 39 0.48 10.66 -4.50
C ASN A 39 1.12 10.48 -3.12
N LEU A 40 1.22 11.54 -2.32
CA LEU A 40 1.80 11.49 -0.97
C LEU A 40 0.95 10.63 -0.04
N PHE A 41 -0.36 10.84 -0.08
CA PHE A 41 -1.34 10.09 0.70
C PHE A 41 -1.28 8.59 0.39
N PHE A 42 -1.44 8.22 -0.89
CA PHE A 42 -1.56 6.83 -1.28
C PHE A 42 -0.26 6.06 -1.09
N THR A 43 0.89 6.70 -1.34
CA THR A 43 2.19 6.12 -1.04
C THR A 43 2.35 5.87 0.47
N GLY A 44 1.93 6.82 1.31
CA GLY A 44 1.96 6.66 2.76
C GLY A 44 1.05 5.53 3.27
N LEU A 45 -0.15 5.42 2.71
CA LEU A 45 -1.10 4.34 2.98
C LEU A 45 -0.51 2.97 2.62
N ARG A 46 -0.02 2.82 1.37
CA ARG A 46 0.61 1.58 0.88
C ARG A 46 1.82 1.19 1.74
N ASN A 47 2.70 2.13 2.03
CA ASN A 47 3.89 1.87 2.85
C ASN A 47 3.51 1.43 4.27
N SER A 48 2.47 2.03 4.86
CA SER A 48 1.97 1.64 6.18
C SER A 48 1.40 0.22 6.16
N TYR A 49 0.58 -0.11 5.17
CA TYR A 49 0.00 -1.45 5.00
C TYR A 49 1.10 -2.51 4.87
N ILE A 50 2.07 -2.29 3.98
CA ILE A 50 3.20 -3.19 3.75
C ILE A 50 4.00 -3.36 5.05
N LYS A 51 4.33 -2.24 5.72
CA LYS A 51 5.08 -2.27 6.98
C LYS A 51 4.40 -3.15 8.03
N PHE A 52 3.09 -3.02 8.23
CA PHE A 52 2.39 -3.81 9.25
C PHE A 52 2.25 -5.29 8.84
N SER A 53 1.93 -5.55 7.57
CA SER A 53 1.82 -6.91 7.04
C SER A 53 3.14 -7.69 7.12
N GLN A 54 4.27 -7.01 6.93
CA GLN A 54 5.60 -7.62 6.93
C GLN A 54 6.30 -7.57 8.28
N SER A 55 5.84 -6.76 9.24
CA SER A 55 6.55 -6.48 10.51
C SER A 55 7.00 -7.71 11.30
N LYS A 56 6.28 -8.84 11.17
CA LYS A 56 6.57 -10.09 11.89
C LYS A 56 7.09 -11.23 11.00
N VAL A 57 7.03 -11.12 9.67
CA VAL A 57 7.36 -12.23 8.74
C VAL A 57 8.45 -11.84 7.73
N GLY A 58 8.76 -10.54 7.61
CA GLY A 58 9.67 -10.02 6.61
C GLY A 58 9.09 -10.11 5.20
N ASP A 59 9.97 -10.32 4.22
CA ASP A 59 9.60 -10.40 2.80
C ASP A 59 9.13 -11.80 2.36
N GLN A 60 9.18 -12.78 3.26
CA GLN A 60 8.79 -14.15 2.95
C GLN A 60 7.27 -14.28 2.81
N VAL A 61 6.84 -15.16 1.91
CA VAL A 61 5.43 -15.54 1.72
C VAL A 61 5.33 -17.05 1.79
N ILE A 62 4.55 -17.54 2.75
CA ILE A 62 4.22 -18.97 2.85
C ILE A 62 2.82 -19.17 2.29
N ILE A 63 2.69 -20.13 1.40
CA ILE A 63 1.41 -20.50 0.79
C ILE A 63 1.08 -21.98 1.02
N SER A 64 -0.21 -22.31 0.99
CA SER A 64 -0.70 -23.64 0.68
C SER A 64 -1.26 -23.64 -0.74
N ALA A 65 -0.97 -24.69 -1.49
CA ALA A 65 -1.61 -25.01 -2.76
C ALA A 65 -2.43 -26.29 -2.61
N THR A 66 -3.65 -26.28 -3.15
CA THR A 66 -4.58 -27.41 -3.09
C THR A 66 -5.18 -27.68 -4.46
N SER A 67 -5.26 -28.95 -4.84
CA SER A 67 -5.91 -29.37 -6.10
C SER A 67 -7.38 -28.91 -6.14
N PRO A 68 -7.95 -28.56 -7.32
CA PRO A 68 -9.38 -28.31 -7.43
C PRO A 68 -10.17 -29.57 -7.06
N ASN A 69 -11.36 -29.36 -6.49
CA ASN A 69 -12.31 -30.43 -6.20
C ASN A 69 -12.78 -31.08 -7.50
N SER A 70 -12.15 -32.17 -7.92
CA SER A 70 -12.59 -33.00 -9.04
C SER A 70 -12.79 -34.43 -8.52
N TYR A 71 -14.00 -34.74 -8.08
CA TYR A 71 -14.43 -36.09 -7.73
C TYR A 71 -14.45 -36.94 -9.01
N THR A 72 -13.35 -37.61 -9.34
CA THR A 72 -13.29 -38.87 -10.13
C THR A 72 -11.82 -39.31 -10.30
N ASP A 73 -11.53 -40.57 -9.94
CA ASP A 73 -10.22 -41.24 -9.98
C ASP A 73 -9.04 -40.56 -9.24
N LEU A 74 -9.21 -40.51 -7.93
CA LEU A 74 -8.39 -39.81 -6.92
C LEU A 74 -6.87 -40.02 -7.02
N LYS A 75 -6.33 -41.24 -6.92
CA LYS A 75 -4.88 -41.38 -6.63
C LYS A 75 -3.91 -41.02 -7.76
N LYS A 76 -4.24 -41.32 -9.02
CA LYS A 76 -3.33 -41.06 -10.15
C LYS A 76 -3.45 -39.62 -10.65
N LEU A 77 -4.63 -39.00 -10.51
CA LEU A 77 -4.83 -37.57 -10.75
C LEU A 77 -4.21 -36.74 -9.62
N GLU A 78 -4.28 -37.18 -8.36
CA GLU A 78 -3.64 -36.52 -7.21
C GLU A 78 -2.13 -36.37 -7.41
N GLU A 79 -1.41 -37.47 -7.69
CA GLU A 79 0.05 -37.43 -7.82
C GLU A 79 0.50 -36.56 -9.02
N VAL A 80 -0.27 -36.57 -10.11
CA VAL A 80 -0.03 -35.69 -11.28
C VAL A 80 -0.31 -34.23 -10.93
N ALA A 81 -1.40 -33.93 -10.21
CA ALA A 81 -1.75 -32.59 -9.77
C ALA A 81 -0.73 -32.02 -8.78
N LYS A 82 -0.22 -32.83 -7.85
CA LYS A 82 0.83 -32.41 -6.92
C LYS A 82 2.16 -32.17 -7.61
N ASN A 83 2.56 -33.05 -8.53
CA ASN A 83 3.78 -32.83 -9.31
C ASN A 83 3.65 -31.55 -10.16
N GLU A 84 2.47 -31.28 -10.72
CA GLU A 84 2.20 -30.04 -11.44
C GLU A 84 2.27 -28.81 -10.53
N MET A 85 1.63 -28.84 -9.36
CA MET A 85 1.72 -27.77 -8.35
C MET A 85 3.16 -27.49 -7.94
N VAL A 86 3.93 -28.56 -7.63
CA VAL A 86 5.34 -28.44 -7.25
C VAL A 86 6.18 -27.82 -8.35
N GLN A 87 6.07 -28.33 -9.59
CA GLN A 87 6.81 -27.80 -10.73
C GLN A 87 6.46 -26.34 -11.02
N ASP A 88 5.18 -25.98 -10.93
CA ASP A 88 4.73 -24.61 -11.14
C ASP A 88 5.28 -23.67 -10.06
N ILE A 89 5.14 -24.03 -8.78
CA ILE A 89 5.68 -23.24 -7.66
C ILE A 89 7.21 -23.05 -7.79
N GLU A 90 7.95 -24.14 -8.08
CA GLU A 90 9.41 -24.10 -8.21
C GLU A 90 9.86 -23.27 -9.42
N LYS A 91 9.12 -23.34 -10.53
CA LYS A 91 9.37 -22.52 -11.73
C LYS A 91 9.36 -21.02 -11.43
N PHE A 92 8.51 -20.58 -10.49
CA PHE A 92 8.44 -19.18 -10.05
C PHE A 92 9.30 -18.88 -8.81
N GLY A 93 10.23 -19.77 -8.45
CA GLY A 93 11.20 -19.53 -7.36
C GLY A 93 10.70 -19.88 -5.96
N GLY A 94 9.52 -20.51 -5.84
CA GLY A 94 9.03 -21.05 -4.58
C GLY A 94 9.82 -22.30 -4.16
N LYS A 95 10.02 -22.47 -2.85
CA LYS A 95 10.67 -23.65 -2.28
C LYS A 95 9.65 -24.49 -1.53
N ILE A 96 9.55 -25.77 -1.86
CA ILE A 96 8.58 -26.67 -1.21
C ILE A 96 9.01 -26.95 0.24
N LEU A 97 8.07 -26.74 1.16
CA LEU A 97 8.21 -27.10 2.56
C LEU A 97 7.82 -28.57 2.74
N LYS A 98 8.83 -29.43 2.90
CA LYS A 98 8.64 -30.87 3.09
C LYS A 98 8.17 -31.19 4.52
N ASN A 99 7.37 -32.24 4.65
CA ASN A 99 6.95 -32.82 5.94
C ASN A 99 6.13 -31.87 6.84
N ILE A 100 5.39 -30.92 6.26
CA ILE A 100 4.42 -30.13 7.03
C ILE A 100 3.27 -31.04 7.44
N ARG A 101 3.17 -31.30 8.75
CA ARG A 101 2.06 -32.02 9.36
C ARG A 101 0.88 -31.06 9.54
N THR A 102 -0.33 -31.59 9.47
CA THR A 102 -1.54 -30.89 9.89
C THR A 102 -2.12 -31.50 11.17
N VAL A 103 -2.72 -30.67 12.00
CA VAL A 103 -3.37 -31.07 13.25
C VAL A 103 -4.84 -30.71 13.24
N THR A 104 -5.63 -31.48 13.99
CA THR A 104 -7.09 -31.33 14.15
C THR A 104 -7.89 -31.50 12.86
N ARG A 105 -9.21 -31.67 12.99
CA ARG A 105 -10.11 -31.81 11.82
C ARG A 105 -10.09 -30.62 10.85
N ASN A 106 -9.59 -29.47 11.30
CA ASN A 106 -9.51 -28.24 10.50
C ASN A 106 -8.20 -28.13 9.70
N ASN A 107 -7.34 -29.15 9.73
CA ASN A 107 -6.08 -29.20 8.98
C ASN A 107 -5.13 -28.03 9.22
N ILE A 108 -5.02 -27.60 10.48
CA ILE A 108 -4.14 -26.50 10.90
C ILE A 108 -2.68 -26.91 10.61
N PRO A 109 -1.92 -26.16 9.79
CA PRO A 109 -0.54 -26.51 9.47
C PRO A 109 0.37 -26.30 10.69
N VAL A 110 1.29 -27.24 10.91
CA VAL A 110 2.35 -27.14 11.91
C VAL A 110 3.58 -26.52 11.26
N LEU A 111 3.96 -25.32 11.68
CA LEU A 111 5.17 -24.66 11.22
C LEU A 111 6.29 -24.75 12.28
N PRO A 112 7.56 -24.84 11.86
CA PRO A 112 8.69 -24.77 12.77
C PRO A 112 8.68 -23.45 13.55
N LYS A 113 9.06 -23.51 14.84
CA LYS A 113 9.19 -22.33 15.70
C LYS A 113 10.03 -21.21 15.06
N SER A 114 11.10 -21.56 14.33
CA SER A 114 11.97 -20.60 13.64
C SER A 114 11.25 -19.79 12.56
N SER A 115 10.27 -20.36 11.86
CA SER A 115 9.51 -19.67 10.80
C SER A 115 8.52 -18.64 11.33
N VAL A 116 8.12 -18.76 12.61
CA VAL A 116 7.08 -17.94 13.23
C VAL A 116 7.53 -17.25 14.52
N GLN A 117 8.83 -17.24 14.81
CA GLN A 117 9.38 -16.80 16.09
C GLN A 117 8.97 -15.37 16.48
N ASN A 118 8.85 -14.47 15.50
CA ASN A 118 8.47 -13.07 15.72
C ASN A 118 6.97 -12.86 16.00
N LEU A 119 6.15 -13.90 15.81
CA LEU A 119 4.71 -13.90 16.09
C LEU A 119 4.39 -14.44 17.49
N ILE A 120 5.35 -15.15 18.10
CA ILE A 120 5.20 -15.77 19.41
C ILE A 120 5.31 -14.68 20.49
N GLU A 121 4.26 -14.57 21.30
CA GLU A 121 4.18 -13.65 22.43
C GLU A 121 4.28 -14.39 23.78
N VAL A 122 3.95 -15.68 23.80
CA VAL A 122 4.08 -16.58 24.96
C VAL A 122 4.86 -17.81 24.55
N ASP A 123 5.83 -18.23 25.36
CA ASP A 123 6.71 -19.34 24.99
C ASP A 123 5.91 -20.66 24.81
N PRO A 124 5.98 -21.33 23.64
CA PRO A 124 5.26 -22.58 23.38
C PRO A 124 5.63 -23.73 24.32
N SER A 125 6.77 -23.64 24.99
CA SER A 125 7.22 -24.59 26.02
C SER A 125 6.29 -24.65 27.23
N ASN A 126 5.54 -23.57 27.49
CA ASN A 126 4.61 -23.47 28.61
C ASN A 126 3.27 -24.17 28.33
N ALA A 127 3.05 -24.65 27.11
CA ALA A 127 1.85 -25.39 26.75
C ALA A 127 1.80 -26.73 27.52
N PRO A 128 0.63 -27.15 28.02
CA PRO A 128 0.41 -28.54 28.41
C PRO A 128 0.83 -29.50 27.30
N LYS A 129 1.35 -30.69 27.64
CA LYS A 129 1.87 -31.65 26.65
C LYS A 129 0.83 -32.06 25.59
N ASP A 130 -0.43 -32.18 26.01
CA ASP A 130 -1.58 -32.54 25.17
C ASP A 130 -2.25 -31.33 24.49
N ALA A 131 -1.76 -30.11 24.75
CA ALA A 131 -2.25 -28.89 24.13
C ALA A 131 -1.36 -28.47 22.95
N ILE A 132 -2.00 -28.14 21.84
CA ILE A 132 -1.35 -27.64 20.62
C ILE A 132 -1.05 -26.15 20.81
N PRO A 133 0.22 -25.70 20.79
CA PRO A 133 0.54 -24.27 20.79
C PRO A 133 0.11 -23.66 19.47
N ILE A 134 -0.71 -22.60 19.50
CA ILE A 134 -1.22 -21.97 18.28
C ILE A 134 -0.95 -20.47 18.21
N LEU A 135 -0.67 -20.01 17.00
CA LEU A 135 -0.89 -18.64 16.59
C LEU A 135 -2.32 -18.55 16.07
N THR A 136 -3.19 -17.90 16.85
CA THR A 136 -4.61 -17.82 16.55
C THR A 136 -4.93 -16.61 15.68
N THR A 137 -6.08 -16.68 15.01
CA THR A 137 -6.71 -15.52 14.35
C THR A 137 -7.73 -14.91 15.30
N THR A 138 -8.16 -13.68 15.02
CA THR A 138 -9.25 -13.02 15.77
C THR A 138 -10.49 -13.90 15.83
N PHE A 139 -10.96 -14.34 14.66
CA PHE A 139 -12.10 -15.24 14.50
C PHE A 139 -11.93 -16.58 15.24
N PHE A 140 -10.78 -17.26 15.08
CA PHE A 140 -10.57 -18.54 15.75
C PHE A 140 -10.46 -18.38 17.27
N GLY A 141 -9.87 -17.30 17.77
CA GLY A 141 -9.87 -17.03 19.21
C GLY A 141 -11.25 -16.70 19.76
N GLU A 142 -12.12 -16.02 19.01
CA GLU A 142 -13.51 -15.78 19.43
C GLU A 142 -14.32 -17.08 19.46
N LEU A 143 -14.06 -18.00 18.53
CA LEU A 143 -14.57 -19.37 18.58
C LEU A 143 -14.15 -20.08 19.86
N LEU A 144 -12.86 -20.00 20.24
CA LEU A 144 -12.35 -20.61 21.48
C LEU A 144 -12.98 -20.01 22.75
N LEU A 145 -13.41 -18.74 22.70
CA LEU A 145 -14.13 -18.06 23.79
C LEU A 145 -15.64 -18.34 23.80
N GLY A 146 -16.18 -19.04 22.80
CA GLY A 146 -17.63 -19.22 22.63
C GLY A 146 -18.37 -17.93 22.26
N GLN A 147 -17.69 -16.98 21.60
CA GLN A 147 -18.20 -15.62 21.31
C GLN A 147 -18.59 -15.39 19.83
N TYR A 148 -18.82 -16.47 19.08
CA TYR A 148 -19.02 -16.48 17.62
C TYR A 148 -20.07 -15.50 17.07
N ASP A 149 -21.09 -15.19 17.87
CA ASP A 149 -22.30 -14.45 17.44
C ASP A 149 -22.47 -13.10 18.15
N ASN A 150 -21.38 -12.52 18.65
CA ASN A 150 -21.43 -11.18 19.23
C ASN A 150 -21.78 -10.17 18.14
N LYS A 151 -23.07 -9.89 17.96
CA LYS A 151 -23.56 -8.73 17.20
C LYS A 151 -22.91 -7.49 17.80
N ILE A 152 -21.84 -7.02 17.19
CA ILE A 152 -21.23 -5.79 17.61
C ILE A 152 -22.16 -4.67 17.16
N ASN A 153 -22.90 -4.10 18.11
CA ASN A 153 -23.59 -2.82 17.93
C ASN A 153 -22.59 -1.81 17.35
N LYS A 154 -23.03 -0.80 16.59
CA LYS A 154 -22.13 0.28 16.15
C LYS A 154 -21.42 0.93 17.34
N LEU A 155 -20.19 0.50 17.60
CA LEU A 155 -19.29 1.02 18.62
C LEU A 155 -18.45 2.15 18.04
N THR A 156 -17.93 3.00 18.91
CA THR A 156 -16.87 3.95 18.56
C THR A 156 -15.53 3.22 18.37
N ALA A 157 -14.61 3.82 17.64
CA ALA A 157 -13.26 3.28 17.44
C ALA A 157 -12.55 2.90 18.76
N VAL A 158 -12.70 3.72 19.81
CA VAL A 158 -12.08 3.47 21.13
C VAL A 158 -12.70 2.27 21.83
N GLU A 159 -14.02 2.09 21.71
CA GLU A 159 -14.71 0.91 22.26
C GLU A 159 -14.32 -0.37 21.51
N TYR A 160 -14.14 -0.31 20.19
CA TYR A 160 -13.58 -1.44 19.41
C TYR A 160 -12.18 -1.81 19.87
N LEU A 161 -11.30 -0.81 20.07
CA LEU A 161 -9.96 -1.06 20.58
C LEU A 161 -9.99 -1.69 21.98
N SER A 162 -10.84 -1.20 22.87
CA SER A 162 -10.99 -1.74 24.22
C SER A 162 -11.47 -3.20 24.20
N LYS A 163 -12.47 -3.53 23.38
CA LYS A 163 -12.91 -4.92 23.18
C LYS A 163 -11.82 -5.81 22.62
N TYR A 164 -11.06 -5.30 21.68
CA TYR A 164 -9.92 -6.03 21.12
C TYR A 164 -8.85 -6.30 22.19
N GLN A 165 -8.55 -5.34 23.06
CA GLN A 165 -7.62 -5.52 24.17
C GLN A 165 -8.12 -6.56 25.18
N ASP A 166 -9.40 -6.49 25.58
CA ASP A 166 -10.05 -7.48 26.45
C ASP A 166 -10.04 -8.89 25.82
N TYR A 167 -10.32 -8.98 24.52
CA TYR A 167 -10.17 -10.22 23.74
C TYR A 167 -8.74 -10.77 23.83
N ARG A 168 -7.71 -9.93 23.60
CA ARG A 168 -6.31 -10.37 23.68
C ARG A 168 -5.96 -10.92 25.05
N GLU A 169 -6.36 -10.24 26.12
CA GLU A 169 -6.10 -10.67 27.50
C GLU A 169 -6.78 -12.01 27.86
N LYS A 170 -7.98 -12.24 27.33
CA LYS A 170 -8.74 -13.47 27.56
C LYS A 170 -8.20 -14.66 26.79
N VAL A 171 -7.57 -14.45 25.63
CA VAL A 171 -7.12 -15.54 24.75
C VAL A 171 -5.63 -15.85 24.97
N LEU A 172 -4.78 -14.84 25.09
CA LEU A 172 -3.33 -15.03 25.05
C LEU A 172 -2.81 -15.77 26.30
N GLY A 173 -1.98 -16.80 26.08
CA GLY A 173 -1.39 -17.61 27.15
C GLY A 173 -2.39 -18.49 27.90
N LYS A 174 -3.59 -18.70 27.33
CA LYS A 174 -4.63 -19.56 27.90
C LYS A 174 -4.76 -20.86 27.10
N THR A 175 -5.24 -21.90 27.77
CA THR A 175 -5.57 -23.19 27.17
C THR A 175 -7.08 -23.31 27.02
N PHE A 176 -7.52 -23.75 25.86
CA PHE A 176 -8.91 -23.99 25.52
C PHE A 176 -9.09 -25.43 25.08
N GLU A 177 -10.22 -26.03 25.43
CA GLU A 177 -10.62 -27.35 24.95
C GLU A 177 -11.86 -27.18 24.09
N THR A 178 -11.82 -27.74 22.88
CA THR A 178 -12.97 -27.73 21.97
C THR A 178 -13.87 -28.92 22.24
N ASP A 179 -15.13 -28.85 21.79
CA ASP A 179 -16.12 -29.94 21.92
C ASP A 179 -15.63 -31.29 21.35
N ASN A 180 -14.69 -31.24 20.40
CA ASN A 180 -14.08 -32.42 19.78
C ASN A 180 -12.87 -32.97 20.57
N GLY A 181 -12.59 -32.45 21.76
CA GLY A 181 -11.49 -32.86 22.65
C GLY A 181 -10.10 -32.31 22.28
N ALA A 182 -9.99 -31.47 21.24
CA ALA A 182 -8.72 -30.84 20.89
C ALA A 182 -8.42 -29.70 21.87
N LYS A 183 -7.20 -29.69 22.42
CA LYS A 183 -6.72 -28.63 23.32
C LYS A 183 -5.77 -27.70 22.59
N PHE A 184 -5.96 -26.41 22.76
CA PHE A 184 -5.16 -25.35 22.14
C PHE A 184 -4.60 -24.43 23.21
N PHE A 185 -3.30 -24.17 23.17
CA PHE A 185 -2.62 -23.17 23.99
C PHE A 185 -2.25 -21.98 23.11
N VAL A 186 -2.82 -20.80 23.36
CA VAL A 186 -2.58 -19.65 22.45
C VAL A 186 -1.27 -18.97 22.78
N VAL A 187 -0.32 -19.05 21.85
CA VAL A 187 1.03 -18.48 22.00
C VAL A 187 1.19 -17.10 21.36
N GLY A 188 0.23 -16.68 20.54
CA GLY A 188 0.26 -15.39 19.86
C GLY A 188 -0.91 -15.20 18.90
N LEU A 189 -0.95 -14.03 18.27
CA LEU A 189 -1.97 -13.64 17.30
C LEU A 189 -1.34 -13.40 15.93
N LEU A 190 -1.94 -14.03 14.90
CA LEU A 190 -1.59 -13.76 13.51
C LEU A 190 -2.07 -12.36 13.10
N PRO A 191 -1.37 -11.67 12.19
CA PRO A 191 -1.84 -10.40 11.66
C PRO A 191 -3.17 -10.61 10.96
N GLY A 192 -4.22 -9.94 11.39
CA GLY A 192 -5.55 -10.12 10.84
C GLY A 192 -6.52 -9.12 11.44
N SER A 193 -7.71 -9.04 10.84
CA SER A 193 -8.68 -8.03 11.20
C SER A 193 -9.55 -8.44 12.39
N TYR A 194 -9.77 -7.53 13.33
CA TYR A 194 -10.77 -7.68 14.39
C TYR A 194 -12.07 -6.99 13.97
N HIS A 195 -13.05 -7.75 13.46
CA HIS A 195 -14.35 -7.25 12.98
C HIS A 195 -14.28 -6.18 11.88
N LEU A 196 -13.19 -6.15 11.11
CA LEU A 196 -13.04 -5.28 9.94
C LEU A 196 -12.92 -6.14 8.66
N THR A 197 -13.54 -5.70 7.58
CA THR A 197 -13.49 -6.39 6.27
C THR A 197 -12.51 -5.74 5.30
N ASN A 198 -12.34 -4.41 5.41
CA ASN A 198 -11.49 -3.61 4.53
C ASN A 198 -10.90 -2.43 5.30
N TYR A 199 -10.12 -1.59 4.62
CA TYR A 199 -9.43 -0.48 5.24
C TYR A 199 -10.31 0.76 5.49
N SER A 200 -11.59 0.74 5.08
CA SER A 200 -12.52 1.85 5.30
C SER A 200 -12.82 2.07 6.78
N PHE A 201 -13.29 3.27 7.11
CA PHE A 201 -13.68 3.63 8.46
C PHE A 201 -15.17 3.37 8.76
N TYR A 202 -15.93 2.76 7.84
CA TYR A 202 -17.38 2.58 7.97
C TYR A 202 -17.80 1.86 9.26
N VAL A 203 -17.00 0.89 9.70
CA VAL A 203 -17.26 0.12 10.93
C VAL A 203 -16.92 0.94 12.19
N LEU A 204 -15.90 1.78 12.12
CA LEU A 204 -15.39 2.55 13.27
C LEU A 204 -16.05 3.93 13.43
N GLU A 205 -16.72 4.43 12.39
CA GLU A 205 -17.43 5.70 12.39
C GLU A 205 -18.92 5.51 12.67
N ARG A 206 -19.40 6.15 13.74
CA ARG A 206 -20.80 6.06 14.18
C ARG A 206 -21.77 6.67 13.15
N ASN A 207 -21.38 7.83 12.60
CA ASN A 207 -22.04 8.47 11.47
C ASN A 207 -21.24 8.12 10.21
N VAL A 208 -21.85 7.37 9.29
CA VAL A 208 -21.18 6.89 8.07
C VAL A 208 -20.73 8.10 7.27
N ASP A 209 -19.43 8.38 7.28
CA ASP A 209 -18.85 9.39 6.41
C ASP A 209 -18.75 8.78 5.01
N THR A 210 -19.64 9.17 4.09
CA THR A 210 -19.63 8.71 2.69
C THR A 210 -18.63 9.49 1.83
N THR A 211 -17.54 9.96 2.44
CA THR A 211 -16.47 10.63 1.72
C THR A 211 -15.85 9.73 0.65
N LEU A 212 -15.33 10.37 -0.40
CA LEU A 212 -14.52 9.74 -1.45
C LEU A 212 -13.36 8.90 -0.89
N LEU A 213 -12.86 9.28 0.30
CA LEU A 213 -11.84 8.52 0.99
C LEU A 213 -12.33 7.15 1.42
N ASN A 214 -13.48 7.04 2.08
CA ASN A 214 -14.00 5.75 2.51
C ASN A 214 -14.32 4.84 1.31
N LEU A 215 -14.80 5.39 0.19
CA LEU A 215 -14.99 4.63 -1.05
C LEU A 215 -13.67 4.03 -1.56
N LEU A 216 -12.58 4.81 -1.58
CA LEU A 216 -11.25 4.32 -1.95
C LEU A 216 -10.76 3.22 -0.99
N LEU A 217 -10.97 3.41 0.31
CA LEU A 217 -10.49 2.49 1.34
C LEU A 217 -11.32 1.19 1.43
N ASP A 218 -12.57 1.23 0.99
CA ASP A 218 -13.48 0.08 0.95
C ASP A 218 -12.98 -1.02 0.02
N ASP A 219 -12.35 -0.61 -1.09
CA ASP A 219 -11.75 -1.49 -2.09
C ASP A 219 -10.35 -2.01 -1.70
N ILE A 220 -9.84 -1.66 -0.51
CA ILE A 220 -8.56 -2.17 0.01
C ILE A 220 -8.86 -3.28 1.02
N PRO A 221 -8.79 -4.56 0.63
CA PRO A 221 -9.12 -5.66 1.53
C PRO A 221 -8.08 -5.82 2.63
N LEU A 222 -8.55 -6.36 3.76
CA LEU A 222 -7.70 -6.79 4.85
C LEU A 222 -7.27 -8.23 4.63
N GLN A 223 -6.01 -8.52 4.95
CA GLN A 223 -5.50 -9.88 4.88
C GLN A 223 -6.05 -10.70 6.05
N GLY A 224 -6.62 -11.87 5.74
CA GLY A 224 -6.99 -12.89 6.71
C GLY A 224 -6.07 -14.10 6.55
N PHE A 225 -5.66 -14.68 7.67
CA PHE A 225 -4.94 -15.96 7.71
C PHE A 225 -5.80 -17.04 8.34
N GLU A 226 -5.36 -18.28 8.17
CA GLU A 226 -5.85 -19.42 8.94
C GLU A 226 -4.93 -19.65 10.15
N PRO A 227 -5.40 -20.25 11.25
CA PRO A 227 -4.57 -20.53 12.43
C PRO A 227 -3.34 -21.37 12.06
N ILE A 228 -2.24 -21.19 12.80
CA ILE A 228 -1.00 -21.93 12.61
C ILE A 228 -0.62 -22.60 13.93
N ALA A 229 -0.33 -23.90 13.88
CA ALA A 229 0.24 -24.62 15.01
C ALA A 229 1.76 -24.42 15.03
N VAL A 230 2.33 -24.20 16.21
CA VAL A 230 3.76 -23.99 16.40
C VAL A 230 4.40 -25.24 16.96
N ASP A 231 5.39 -25.77 16.25
CA ASP A 231 6.14 -26.94 16.70
C ASP A 231 6.87 -26.66 18.04
N ASN A 232 6.55 -27.44 19.06
CA ASN A 232 7.23 -27.44 20.36
C ASN A 232 7.89 -28.79 20.71
N GLY A 233 7.96 -29.72 19.75
CA GLY A 233 8.52 -31.07 19.95
C GLY A 233 7.56 -32.09 20.57
N ASN A 234 6.34 -31.72 20.95
CA ASN A 234 5.34 -32.64 21.54
C ASN A 234 4.27 -33.10 20.55
N GLN A 235 4.56 -33.08 19.24
CA GLN A 235 3.56 -33.33 18.20
C GLN A 235 2.89 -34.71 18.30
N ASP A 236 3.55 -35.70 18.90
CA ASP A 236 3.04 -37.06 19.06
C ASP A 236 1.85 -37.15 20.02
N PHE A 237 1.70 -36.16 20.91
CA PHE A 237 0.59 -36.09 21.87
C PHE A 237 -0.63 -35.35 21.31
N TRP A 238 -0.52 -34.77 20.11
CA TRP A 238 -1.57 -33.96 19.51
C TRP A 238 -2.50 -34.78 18.64
N GLN A 239 -3.77 -34.37 18.60
CA GLN A 239 -4.74 -34.93 17.68
C GLN A 239 -4.31 -34.66 16.22
N THR A 240 -4.00 -35.73 15.49
CA THR A 240 -3.70 -35.65 14.06
C THR A 240 -4.91 -35.13 13.29
N GLY A 241 -4.65 -34.39 12.21
CA GLY A 241 -5.72 -33.96 11.32
C GLY A 241 -6.44 -35.14 10.65
N GLN A 242 -7.65 -34.89 10.14
CA GLN A 242 -8.26 -35.85 9.22
C GLN A 242 -7.42 -35.85 7.94
N ASN A 243 -7.03 -37.02 7.45
CA ASN A 243 -6.48 -37.15 6.11
C ASN A 243 -7.53 -36.60 5.14
N VAL A 244 -7.33 -35.37 4.68
CA VAL A 244 -8.15 -34.80 3.61
C VAL A 244 -7.87 -35.62 2.36
N GLU A 245 -8.91 -35.95 1.61
CA GLU A 245 -8.83 -36.58 0.28
C GLU A 245 -8.18 -35.65 -0.78
N TYR A 246 -7.46 -34.60 -0.36
CA TYR A 246 -6.85 -33.62 -1.25
C TYR A 246 -5.39 -33.43 -0.86
N GLU A 247 -4.50 -33.58 -1.84
CA GLU A 247 -3.07 -33.29 -1.64
C GLU A 247 -2.84 -31.79 -1.48
N MET A 248 -2.22 -31.40 -0.37
CA MET A 248 -1.79 -30.02 -0.09
C MET A 248 -0.27 -29.90 -0.24
N VAL A 249 0.17 -28.85 -0.93
CA VAL A 249 1.58 -28.50 -1.08
C VAL A 249 1.83 -27.20 -0.35
N TYR A 250 2.74 -27.22 0.62
CA TYR A 250 3.19 -26.01 1.32
C TYR A 250 4.48 -25.50 0.67
N ALA A 251 4.57 -24.19 0.47
CA ALA A 251 5.75 -23.59 -0.14
C ALA A 251 6.07 -22.22 0.44
N VAL A 252 7.34 -21.83 0.35
CA VAL A 252 7.84 -20.52 0.74
C VAL A 252 8.48 -19.80 -0.44
N PHE A 253 8.08 -18.56 -0.66
CA PHE A 253 8.78 -17.60 -1.51
C PHE A 253 9.65 -16.72 -0.62
N ASN A 254 10.92 -16.54 -0.98
CA ASN A 254 11.85 -15.75 -0.17
C ASN A 254 11.62 -14.24 -0.33
N ASN A 255 10.85 -13.81 -1.34
CA ASN A 255 10.57 -12.41 -1.61
C ASN A 255 9.19 -12.24 -2.28
N GLN A 256 8.66 -11.03 -2.14
CA GLN A 256 7.36 -10.62 -2.68
C GLN A 256 7.29 -10.60 -4.20
N LYS A 257 8.43 -10.38 -4.88
CA LYS A 257 8.47 -10.27 -6.35
C LYS A 257 8.16 -11.62 -6.99
N ASP A 258 8.77 -12.68 -6.50
CA ASP A 258 8.58 -14.04 -6.99
C ASP A 258 7.16 -14.54 -6.68
N ALA A 259 6.67 -14.32 -5.45
CA ALA A 259 5.29 -14.62 -5.08
C ALA A 259 4.26 -13.88 -5.97
N ARG A 260 4.56 -12.63 -6.35
CA ARG A 260 3.72 -11.85 -7.27
C ARG A 260 3.79 -12.39 -8.70
N HIS A 261 4.97 -12.75 -9.20
CA HIS A 261 5.07 -13.37 -10.53
C HIS A 261 4.32 -14.69 -10.60
N TYR A 262 4.36 -15.48 -9.52
CA TYR A 262 3.55 -16.68 -9.39
C TYR A 262 2.04 -16.40 -9.38
N LEU A 263 1.56 -15.38 -8.67
CA LEU A 263 0.16 -14.94 -8.76
C LEU A 263 -0.22 -14.56 -10.21
N GLU A 264 0.61 -13.76 -10.88
CA GLU A 264 0.29 -13.20 -12.19
C GLU A 264 0.33 -14.23 -13.33
N GLN A 265 1.29 -15.17 -13.29
CA GLN A 265 1.62 -16.05 -14.42
C GLN A 265 1.59 -17.54 -14.09
N GLY A 266 1.47 -17.90 -12.81
CA GLY A 266 1.32 -19.28 -12.37
C GLY A 266 -0.09 -19.81 -12.62
N LYS A 267 -0.26 -21.11 -12.35
CA LYS A 267 -1.54 -21.80 -12.57
C LYS A 267 -2.45 -21.78 -11.34
N ALA A 268 -1.98 -21.23 -10.21
CA ALA A 268 -2.76 -21.12 -8.97
C ALA A 268 -3.80 -20.00 -9.04
N SER A 269 -5.04 -20.30 -8.66
CA SER A 269 -6.08 -19.32 -8.35
C SER A 269 -5.95 -18.88 -6.90
N PHE A 270 -5.99 -17.57 -6.65
CA PHE A 270 -6.02 -17.03 -5.29
C PHE A 270 -7.42 -16.48 -4.97
N ARG A 271 -7.73 -16.32 -3.67
CA ARG A 271 -9.10 -16.04 -3.19
C ARG A 271 -9.65 -14.67 -3.57
N MET A 272 -8.82 -13.64 -3.56
CA MET A 272 -9.20 -12.24 -3.77
C MET A 272 -9.08 -11.81 -5.24
N VAL A 273 -8.25 -12.48 -6.03
CA VAL A 273 -8.00 -12.15 -7.44
C VAL A 273 -8.22 -13.37 -8.32
N THR A 274 -9.30 -13.35 -9.11
CA THR A 274 -9.57 -14.36 -10.13
C THR A 274 -8.95 -13.91 -11.45
N LEU A 275 -8.05 -14.74 -11.98
CA LEU A 275 -7.44 -14.57 -13.29
C LEU A 275 -7.79 -15.79 -14.14
N ASP A 276 -7.79 -15.66 -15.46
CA ASP A 276 -8.13 -16.76 -16.36
C ASP A 276 -7.09 -17.90 -16.30
N ASP A 277 -7.48 -19.09 -16.79
CA ASP A 277 -6.62 -20.28 -16.96
C ASP A 277 -5.93 -20.80 -15.69
N ARG A 278 -6.68 -20.99 -14.60
CA ARG A 278 -6.18 -21.55 -13.33
C ARG A 278 -6.49 -23.03 -13.18
N SER A 279 -5.50 -23.78 -12.71
CA SER A 279 -5.53 -25.24 -12.61
C SER A 279 -5.64 -25.77 -11.18
N TYR A 280 -5.37 -24.95 -10.16
CA TYR A 280 -5.47 -25.31 -8.74
C TYR A 280 -5.63 -24.07 -7.86
N ASN A 281 -5.85 -24.23 -6.55
CA ASN A 281 -6.05 -23.10 -5.63
C ASN A 281 -4.78 -22.84 -4.80
N ALA A 282 -4.52 -21.59 -4.46
CA ALA A 282 -3.48 -21.20 -3.51
C ALA A 282 -4.04 -20.22 -2.45
N ASN A 283 -3.63 -20.41 -1.20
CA ASN A 283 -3.92 -19.53 -0.09
C ASN A 283 -2.63 -19.07 0.56
N VAL A 284 -2.57 -17.80 0.97
CA VAL A 284 -1.45 -17.28 1.74
C VAL A 284 -1.66 -17.64 3.21
N ILE A 285 -0.71 -18.39 3.77
CA ILE A 285 -0.71 -18.80 5.17
C ILE A 285 -0.02 -17.75 6.03
N LEU A 286 1.06 -17.16 5.52
CA LEU A 286 1.85 -16.20 6.26
C LEU A 286 2.62 -15.25 5.32
N GLY A 287 2.80 -13.99 5.75
CA GLY A 287 3.48 -12.95 4.99
C GLY A 287 2.51 -12.06 4.19
N LEU A 288 3.02 -10.97 3.62
CA LEU A 288 2.20 -10.07 2.79
C LEU A 288 1.68 -10.82 1.57
N SER A 289 0.36 -10.82 1.38
CA SER A 289 -0.26 -11.49 0.22
C SER A 289 0.13 -10.79 -1.10
N PRO A 290 0.53 -11.54 -2.14
CA PRO A 290 0.79 -10.98 -3.46
C PRO A 290 -0.46 -10.34 -4.08
N GLU A 291 -1.67 -10.76 -3.67
CA GLU A 291 -2.96 -10.20 -4.13
C GLU A 291 -3.13 -8.76 -3.66
N ILE A 292 -2.77 -8.48 -2.41
CA ILE A 292 -2.78 -7.12 -1.86
C ILE A 292 -1.80 -6.22 -2.63
N THR A 293 -0.61 -6.74 -2.91
CA THR A 293 0.39 -6.02 -3.70
C THR A 293 -0.12 -5.73 -5.12
N PHE A 294 -0.83 -6.68 -5.74
CA PHE A 294 -1.48 -6.50 -7.03
C PHE A 294 -2.54 -5.38 -6.99
N ILE A 295 -3.42 -5.37 -5.98
CA ILE A 295 -4.44 -4.33 -5.79
C ILE A 295 -3.82 -2.94 -5.60
N PHE A 296 -2.81 -2.80 -4.74
CA PHE A 296 -2.11 -1.52 -4.56
C PHE A 296 -1.44 -1.03 -5.85
N ASN A 297 -0.88 -1.94 -6.65
CA ASN A 297 -0.29 -1.57 -7.94
C ASN A 297 -1.36 -1.13 -8.94
N PHE A 298 -2.53 -1.76 -8.95
CA PHE A 298 -3.67 -1.35 -9.77
C PHE A 298 -4.12 0.07 -9.43
N PHE A 299 -4.31 0.38 -8.15
CA PHE A 299 -4.62 1.75 -7.71
C PHE A 299 -3.50 2.75 -8.04
N GLN A 300 -2.23 2.36 -7.92
CA GLN A 300 -1.10 3.21 -8.33
C GLN A 300 -1.18 3.54 -9.83
N ILE A 301 -1.59 2.59 -10.68
CA ILE A 301 -1.79 2.82 -12.11
C ILE A 301 -2.90 3.85 -12.34
N ILE A 302 -4.04 3.73 -11.65
CA ILE A 302 -5.14 4.69 -11.74
C ILE A 302 -4.66 6.09 -11.33
N ILE A 303 -3.97 6.21 -10.20
CA ILE A 303 -3.42 7.48 -9.70
C ILE A 303 -2.43 8.08 -10.70
N ARG A 304 -1.59 7.25 -11.34
CA ARG A 304 -0.67 7.70 -12.40
C ARG A 304 -1.41 8.23 -13.61
N ILE A 305 -2.48 7.58 -14.06
CA ILE A 305 -3.31 8.05 -15.19
C ILE A 305 -3.96 9.39 -14.86
N ILE A 306 -4.57 9.52 -13.67
CA ILE A 306 -5.18 10.78 -13.21
C ILE A 306 -4.11 11.88 -13.13
N SER A 307 -2.96 11.58 -12.53
CA SER A 307 -1.84 12.52 -12.42
C SER A 307 -1.34 12.96 -13.80
N PHE A 308 -1.26 12.03 -14.76
CA PHE A 308 -0.85 12.33 -16.13
C PHE A 308 -1.83 13.29 -16.82
N ILE A 309 -3.13 13.05 -16.70
CA ILE A 309 -4.18 13.95 -17.23
C ILE A 309 -4.05 15.34 -16.60
N LEU A 310 -3.87 15.43 -15.27
CA LEU A 310 -3.69 16.70 -14.58
C LEU A 310 -2.41 17.44 -15.00
N VAL A 311 -1.32 16.71 -15.28
CA VAL A 311 -0.08 17.30 -15.82
C VAL A 311 -0.28 17.85 -17.22
N ILE A 312 -1.07 17.21 -18.08
CA ILE A 312 -1.40 17.74 -19.41
C ILE A 312 -2.16 19.07 -19.26
N VAL A 313 -3.18 19.11 -18.40
CA VAL A 313 -3.94 20.34 -18.13
C VAL A 313 -3.00 21.43 -17.58
N ALA A 314 -2.15 21.09 -16.60
CA ALA A 314 -1.16 22.01 -16.06
C ALA A 314 -0.20 22.52 -17.12
N THR A 315 0.22 21.67 -18.07
CA THR A 315 1.10 22.03 -19.19
C THR A 315 0.45 23.09 -20.07
N VAL A 316 -0.81 22.90 -20.47
CA VAL A 316 -1.55 23.89 -21.27
C VAL A 316 -1.65 25.22 -20.52
N VAL A 317 -1.98 25.19 -19.23
CA VAL A 317 -2.06 26.39 -18.39
C VAL A 317 -0.71 27.09 -18.29
N ILE A 318 0.38 26.36 -18.07
CA ILE A 318 1.76 26.90 -17.97
C ILE A 318 2.18 27.53 -19.30
N LEU A 319 2.03 26.82 -20.42
CA LEU A 319 2.44 27.32 -21.74
C LEU A 319 1.64 28.55 -22.16
N SER A 320 0.31 28.53 -21.96
CA SER A 320 -0.57 29.67 -22.22
C SER A 320 -0.18 30.87 -21.36
N THR A 321 0.08 30.62 -20.07
CA THR A 321 0.51 31.66 -19.12
C THR A 321 1.83 32.30 -19.53
N ASN A 322 2.86 31.49 -19.79
CA ASN A 322 4.18 31.98 -20.15
C ASN A 322 4.13 32.75 -21.48
N THR A 323 3.33 32.29 -22.44
CA THR A 323 3.08 33.00 -23.71
C THR A 323 2.42 34.36 -23.50
N ARG A 324 1.46 34.44 -22.57
CA ARG A 324 0.79 35.69 -22.19
C ARG A 324 1.74 36.66 -21.49
N LEU A 325 2.58 36.16 -20.57
CA LEU A 325 3.59 36.97 -19.89
C LEU A 325 4.59 37.57 -20.87
N ILE A 326 5.05 36.81 -21.87
CA ILE A 326 5.91 37.34 -22.94
C ILE A 326 5.20 38.43 -23.73
N ALA A 327 3.93 38.22 -24.10
CA ALA A 327 3.16 39.19 -24.85
C ALA A 327 2.95 40.50 -24.06
N GLN A 328 2.75 40.42 -22.75
CA GLN A 328 2.59 41.60 -21.88
C GLN A 328 3.88 42.39 -21.70
N ASP A 329 5.04 41.77 -21.92
CA ASP A 329 6.34 42.39 -21.77
C ASP A 329 6.97 42.83 -23.11
N GLU A 330 6.17 42.94 -24.19
CA GLU A 330 6.69 43.24 -25.53
C GLU A 330 7.49 44.56 -25.58
N GLU A 331 7.01 45.61 -24.90
CA GLU A 331 7.73 46.89 -24.76
C GLU A 331 9.06 46.74 -24.01
N GLU A 332 9.08 45.93 -22.93
CA GLU A 332 10.29 45.67 -22.16
C GLU A 332 11.31 44.86 -22.99
N ILE A 333 10.83 43.92 -23.79
CA ILE A 333 11.64 43.14 -24.73
C ILE A 333 12.23 44.06 -25.80
N ALA A 334 11.44 44.96 -26.38
CA ALA A 334 11.91 45.93 -27.36
C ALA A 334 12.96 46.87 -26.77
N LEU A 335 12.77 47.34 -25.53
CA LEU A 335 13.77 48.12 -24.81
C LEU A 335 15.08 47.35 -24.62
N TYR A 336 15.03 46.10 -24.16
CA TYR A 336 16.24 45.27 -24.03
C TYR A 336 16.93 45.04 -25.38
N ARG A 337 16.18 44.89 -26.48
CA ARG A 337 16.74 44.80 -27.83
C ARG A 337 17.44 46.10 -28.25
N SER A 338 16.85 47.26 -27.97
CA SER A 338 17.44 48.57 -28.25
C SER A 338 18.74 48.82 -27.46
N LEU A 339 18.85 48.24 -26.27
CA LEU A 339 20.06 48.26 -25.44
C LEU A 339 21.11 47.21 -25.86
N GLY A 340 20.89 46.50 -26.98
CA GLY A 340 21.87 45.56 -27.56
C GLY A 340 21.72 44.10 -27.14
N ALA A 341 20.64 43.71 -26.44
CA ALA A 341 20.44 42.30 -26.06
C ALA A 341 20.20 41.41 -27.27
N THR A 342 20.88 40.25 -27.32
CA THR A 342 20.64 39.24 -28.36
C THR A 342 19.36 38.45 -28.08
N LYS A 343 18.77 37.88 -29.14
CA LYS A 343 17.63 36.96 -29.04
C LYS A 343 17.90 35.76 -28.12
N SER A 344 19.13 35.24 -28.12
CA SER A 344 19.54 34.13 -27.25
C SER A 344 19.56 34.55 -25.78
N GLN A 345 20.11 35.73 -25.47
CA GLN A 345 20.14 36.27 -24.10
C GLN A 345 18.72 36.49 -23.55
N LEU A 346 17.79 36.98 -24.37
CA LEU A 346 16.38 37.12 -23.98
C LEU A 346 15.70 35.78 -23.72
N LYS A 347 15.96 34.75 -24.55
CA LYS A 347 15.44 33.40 -24.30
C LYS A 347 15.94 32.83 -22.98
N ILE A 348 17.24 32.97 -22.69
CA ILE A 348 17.83 32.49 -21.43
C ILE A 348 17.24 33.26 -20.24
N PHE A 349 17.11 34.59 -20.34
CA PHE A 349 16.52 35.44 -19.30
C PHE A 349 15.08 35.02 -18.96
N TYR A 350 14.22 34.85 -19.96
CA TYR A 350 12.84 34.39 -19.76
C TYR A 350 12.77 32.92 -19.34
N GLY A 351 13.70 32.08 -19.79
CA GLY A 351 13.77 30.67 -19.39
C GLY A 351 14.06 30.54 -17.90
N ILE A 352 15.03 31.29 -17.39
CA ILE A 352 15.35 31.36 -15.95
C ILE A 352 14.17 31.96 -15.18
N TYR A 353 13.53 33.00 -15.69
CA TYR A 353 12.35 33.59 -15.06
C TYR A 353 11.20 32.59 -14.91
N PHE A 354 10.86 31.85 -15.97
CA PHE A 354 9.81 30.81 -15.90
C PHE A 354 10.22 29.63 -15.03
N PHE A 355 11.50 29.25 -15.05
CA PHE A 355 12.00 28.19 -14.19
C PHE A 355 11.82 28.52 -12.71
N ILE A 356 12.17 29.74 -12.30
CA ILE A 356 11.95 30.24 -10.93
C ILE A 356 10.45 30.24 -10.58
N LEU A 357 9.60 30.68 -11.50
CA LEU A 357 8.15 30.71 -11.31
C LEU A 357 7.58 29.30 -11.12
N ILE A 358 7.98 28.34 -11.96
CA ILE A 358 7.54 26.94 -11.88
C ILE A 358 8.04 26.30 -10.57
N ILE A 359 9.32 26.46 -10.21
CA ILE A 359 9.85 25.96 -8.93
C ILE A 359 9.06 26.51 -7.76
N SER A 360 8.79 27.82 -7.76
CA SER A 360 8.05 28.46 -6.65
C SER A 360 6.64 27.89 -6.52
N ALA A 361 5.95 27.66 -7.64
CA ALA A 361 4.63 27.04 -7.65
C ALA A 361 4.66 25.59 -7.16
N LEU A 362 5.64 24.79 -7.60
CA LEU A 362 5.80 23.40 -7.17
C LEU A 362 6.11 23.29 -5.67
N ILE A 363 7.04 24.12 -5.17
CA ILE A 363 7.37 24.18 -3.74
C ILE A 363 6.15 24.58 -2.93
N PHE A 364 5.44 25.64 -3.34
CA PHE A 364 4.23 26.09 -2.66
C PHE A 364 3.15 24.99 -2.64
N ALA A 365 2.87 24.37 -3.79
CA ALA A 365 1.92 23.27 -3.89
C ALA A 365 2.29 22.07 -3.01
N TYR A 366 3.57 21.71 -2.96
CA TYR A 366 4.06 20.63 -2.12
C TYR A 366 3.90 20.92 -0.62
N PHE A 367 4.19 22.16 -0.20
CA PHE A 367 3.96 22.59 1.19
C PHE A 367 2.47 22.59 1.55
N VAL A 368 1.61 23.10 0.66
CA VAL A 368 0.16 23.08 0.89
C VAL A 368 -0.36 21.64 0.96
N ALA A 369 0.04 20.76 0.04
CA ALA A 369 -0.32 19.34 0.07
C ALA A 369 0.15 18.67 1.38
N SER A 370 1.38 18.93 1.80
CA SER A 370 1.93 18.40 3.05
C SER A 370 1.18 18.93 4.26
N PHE A 371 0.84 20.21 4.28
CA PHE A 371 0.03 20.82 5.35
C PHE A 371 -1.38 20.21 5.43
N ILE A 372 -2.03 19.98 4.27
CA ILE A 372 -3.33 19.29 4.21
C ILE A 372 -3.23 17.89 4.83
N LEU A 373 -2.20 17.13 4.51
CA LEU A 373 -2.01 15.78 5.05
C LEU A 373 -1.68 15.77 6.55
N ILE A 374 -0.89 16.74 7.01
CA ILE A 374 -0.64 16.93 8.44
C ILE A 374 -1.95 17.25 9.16
N LEU A 375 -2.74 18.20 8.64
CA LEU A 375 -4.03 18.56 9.22
C LEU A 375 -5.00 17.37 9.24
N PHE A 376 -5.06 16.62 8.14
CA PHE A 376 -5.83 15.38 8.06
C PHE A 376 -5.42 14.39 9.15
N HIS A 377 -4.13 14.18 9.37
CA HIS A 377 -3.65 13.29 10.42
C HIS A 377 -3.87 13.85 11.84
N LEU A 378 -3.82 15.16 12.05
CA LEU A 378 -4.18 15.76 13.34
C LEU A 378 -5.66 15.52 13.69
N ILE A 379 -6.53 15.58 12.68
CA ILE A 379 -7.98 15.39 12.86
C ILE A 379 -8.35 13.90 12.96
N ARG A 380 -7.74 13.04 12.12
CA ARG A 380 -8.11 11.63 11.96
C ARG A 380 -7.08 10.64 12.53
N GLY A 381 -5.98 11.10 13.10
CA GLY A 381 -4.84 10.27 13.49
C GLY A 381 -5.19 9.17 14.48
N GLN A 382 -6.02 9.46 15.49
CA GLN A 382 -6.49 8.44 16.43
C GLN A 382 -7.25 7.32 15.72
N LEU A 383 -8.13 7.67 14.78
CA LEU A 383 -8.92 6.71 14.01
C LEU A 383 -8.01 5.86 13.11
N ILE A 384 -7.05 6.47 12.43
CA ILE A 384 -6.05 5.77 11.60
C ILE A 384 -5.22 4.78 12.44
N ASN A 385 -4.76 5.22 13.61
CA ASN A 385 -3.94 4.40 14.51
C ASN A 385 -4.72 3.20 15.04
N ILE A 386 -5.99 3.40 15.45
CA ILE A 386 -6.88 2.33 15.90
C ILE A 386 -7.17 1.37 14.74
N GLN A 387 -7.52 1.89 13.56
CA GLN A 387 -7.75 1.08 12.36
C GLN A 387 -6.55 0.18 12.08
N ALA A 388 -5.32 0.70 12.14
CA ALA A 388 -4.12 -0.10 11.93
C ALA A 388 -3.92 -1.18 13.02
N ALA A 389 -4.19 -0.85 14.29
CA ALA A 389 -4.11 -1.83 15.37
C ALA A 389 -5.08 -3.00 15.17
N LEU A 390 -6.34 -2.68 14.82
CA LEU A 390 -7.41 -3.66 14.62
C LEU A 390 -7.25 -4.45 13.31
N ALA A 391 -6.80 -3.80 12.23
CA ALA A 391 -6.61 -4.40 10.92
C ALA A 391 -5.49 -5.46 10.89
N PHE A 392 -4.48 -5.28 11.73
CA PHE A 392 -3.28 -6.13 11.76
C PHE A 392 -3.08 -6.85 13.10
N SER A 393 -4.08 -6.85 13.97
CA SER A 393 -4.02 -7.48 15.30
C SER A 393 -2.76 -7.11 16.10
N LEU A 394 -2.44 -5.82 16.14
CA LEU A 394 -1.26 -5.30 16.82
C LEU A 394 -1.50 -5.23 18.34
N LYS A 395 -0.48 -5.58 19.13
CA LYS A 395 -0.53 -5.48 20.59
C LYS A 395 -0.72 -4.04 21.05
N ASP A 396 0.08 -3.14 20.48
CA ASP A 396 0.08 -1.72 20.81
C ASP A 396 -0.51 -0.90 19.67
N VAL A 397 -1.10 0.25 20.01
CA VAL A 397 -1.61 1.19 19.01
C VAL A 397 -0.44 1.91 18.33
N PRO A 398 -0.21 1.70 17.03
CA PRO A 398 0.92 2.31 16.34
C PRO A 398 0.66 3.80 16.08
N GLN A 399 1.73 4.55 15.83
CA GLN A 399 1.64 5.88 15.21
C GLN A 399 1.77 5.73 13.70
N VAL A 400 0.68 5.99 12.97
CA VAL A 400 0.58 5.75 11.53
C VAL A 400 0.36 7.06 10.80
N PHE A 401 1.37 7.48 10.04
CA PHE A 401 1.27 8.67 9.23
C PHE A 401 1.16 8.30 7.74
N TRP A 402 0.01 8.54 7.11
CA TRP A 402 -0.21 8.32 5.67
C TRP A 402 0.42 9.43 4.84
N TYR A 403 1.75 9.51 4.91
CA TYR A 403 2.59 10.42 4.15
C TYR A 403 3.79 9.66 3.60
N GLY A 404 3.90 9.54 2.28
CA GLY A 404 5.02 8.84 1.65
C GLY A 404 5.45 9.51 0.35
N VAL A 405 6.75 9.63 0.12
CA VAL A 405 7.28 10.20 -1.13
C VAL A 405 7.54 9.07 -2.13
N SER A 406 6.95 9.17 -3.32
CA SER A 406 7.18 8.23 -4.42
C SER A 406 8.10 8.80 -5.49
N SER A 407 8.70 7.93 -6.30
CA SER A 407 9.47 8.33 -7.48
C SER A 407 8.62 9.08 -8.52
N ASP A 408 7.31 8.84 -8.55
CA ASP A 408 6.39 9.48 -9.50
C ASP A 408 6.35 11.00 -9.28
N ILE A 409 6.42 11.46 -8.02
CA ILE A 409 6.50 12.90 -7.68
C ILE A 409 7.75 13.54 -8.31
N LEU A 410 8.90 12.86 -8.24
CA LEU A 410 10.14 13.35 -8.82
C LEU A 410 10.06 13.45 -10.34
N VAL A 411 9.47 12.43 -11.00
CA VAL A 411 9.25 12.45 -12.45
C VAL A 411 8.36 13.64 -12.85
N ILE A 412 7.28 13.89 -12.12
CA ILE A 412 6.36 15.00 -12.37
C ILE A 412 7.07 16.36 -12.19
N ILE A 413 7.88 16.51 -11.15
CA ILE A 413 8.66 17.73 -10.91
C ILE A 413 9.61 17.98 -12.09
N ILE A 414 10.42 16.98 -12.47
CA ILE A 414 11.39 17.11 -13.57
C ILE A 414 10.68 17.46 -14.88
N ALA A 415 9.61 16.72 -15.23
CA ALA A 415 8.84 16.96 -16.45
C ALA A 415 8.25 18.39 -16.49
N THR A 416 7.75 18.87 -15.36
CA THR A 416 7.19 20.23 -15.26
C THR A 416 8.27 21.30 -15.41
N LEU A 417 9.45 21.09 -14.82
CA LEU A 417 10.56 22.05 -14.93
C LEU A 417 11.04 22.23 -16.37
N LEU A 418 10.96 21.19 -17.21
CA LEU A 418 11.28 21.27 -18.63
C LEU A 418 10.30 22.14 -19.43
N LEU A 419 9.16 22.53 -18.87
CA LEU A 419 8.23 23.46 -19.52
C LEU A 419 8.77 24.88 -19.59
N ALA A 420 9.69 25.28 -18.70
CA ALA A 420 10.35 26.59 -18.76
C ALA A 420 11.14 26.79 -20.07
N PRO A 421 12.13 25.95 -20.42
CA PRO A 421 12.83 26.07 -21.70
C PRO A 421 11.89 25.87 -22.88
N LEU A 422 10.96 24.92 -22.82
CA LEU A 422 9.98 24.68 -23.89
C LEU A 422 9.15 25.95 -24.21
N SER A 423 8.69 26.66 -23.18
CA SER A 423 7.92 27.90 -23.35
C SER A 423 8.69 28.96 -24.14
N THR A 424 9.98 29.10 -23.88
CA THR A 424 10.84 30.08 -24.60
C THR A 424 11.15 29.67 -26.03
N LEU A 425 11.23 28.36 -26.30
CA LEU A 425 11.44 27.82 -27.63
C LEU A 425 10.20 28.04 -28.51
N LEU A 426 9.01 27.70 -27.99
CA LEU A 426 7.74 27.90 -28.69
C LEU A 426 7.48 29.37 -29.00
N ASN A 427 7.87 30.28 -28.11
CA ASN A 427 7.71 31.73 -28.29
C ASN A 427 8.91 32.42 -28.96
N SER A 428 9.80 31.65 -29.60
CA SER A 428 11.05 32.20 -30.16
C SER A 428 10.86 33.34 -31.16
N ARG A 429 9.74 33.39 -31.88
CA ARG A 429 9.41 34.47 -32.83
C ARG A 429 9.20 35.81 -32.11
N LYS A 430 8.56 35.82 -30.94
CA LYS A 430 8.27 37.03 -30.16
C LYS A 430 9.51 37.73 -29.62
N PHE A 431 10.63 37.02 -29.50
CA PHE A 431 11.93 37.60 -29.13
C PHE A 431 12.71 38.16 -30.33
N SER A 432 12.11 38.17 -31.52
CA SER A 432 12.76 38.58 -32.78
C SER A 432 12.27 39.92 -33.31
N SER A 433 11.22 40.52 -32.73
CA SER A 433 10.65 41.78 -33.23
C SER A 433 11.71 42.88 -33.14
N CYS A 434 12.22 43.25 -34.32
CA CYS A 434 12.76 44.57 -34.58
C CYS A 434 11.53 45.44 -34.82
N VAL A 435 11.33 46.46 -33.99
CA VAL A 435 10.49 47.60 -34.39
C VAL A 435 11.19 48.19 -35.61
N VAL A 436 10.47 48.26 -36.74
CA VAL A 436 10.88 49.09 -37.88
C VAL A 436 10.51 50.52 -37.56
#